data_AF-A0A534SUY9-F1
#
_entry.id   AF-A0A534SUY9-F1
#
_cell.length_a   1.000
_cell.length_b   1.000
_cell.length_c   1.000
_cell.angle_alpha   90.00
_cell.angle_beta   90.00
_cell.angle_gamma   90.00
#
_symmetry.space_group_name_H-M   'P 1'
#
loop_
_entity.id
_entity.type
_entity.pdbx_description
1 polymer ?
#
loop_
_entity_poly.entity_id
_entity_poly.type
_entity_poly.pdbx_seq_one_letter_code
_entity_poly.pdbx_strand_id
1 'polypeptide(L)'
;MRTLAALLLLAAVARADEPSPVAVRARAEPSTVTIGTRFRYTVEVISAKDAEVFVTQPVDRIGDCDIVDFGIDPPSRRDAKTVLSRWYQLVCWEPGHHLLESPLVQYRTAGEDKQDAPGDEVGVTVE
;
A
#
# COMPACT_ATOMS: atom_id res chain seq x y z
N MET A 1 10.78 -47.08 36.73
CA MET A 1 10.56 -45.62 36.79
C MET A 1 11.69 -44.92 36.07
N ARG A 2 11.41 -44.30 34.91
CA ARG A 2 12.04 -43.07 34.38
C ARG A 2 11.58 -42.85 32.92
N THR A 3 10.41 -42.23 32.84
CA THR A 3 9.92 -41.29 31.84
C THR A 3 10.75 -41.09 30.56
N LEU A 4 10.18 -41.54 29.42
CA LEU A 4 10.42 -40.93 28.11
C LEU A 4 9.75 -39.55 28.08
N ALA A 5 10.49 -38.51 27.73
CA ALA A 5 9.95 -37.22 27.32
C ALA A 5 10.38 -36.98 25.86
N ALA A 6 9.46 -37.23 24.93
CA ALA A 6 9.62 -36.86 23.54
C ALA A 6 9.32 -35.36 23.40
N LEU A 7 10.34 -34.54 23.17
CA LEU A 7 10.14 -33.15 22.75
C LEU A 7 9.74 -33.13 21.26
N LEU A 8 8.46 -32.85 21.01
CA LEU A 8 8.00 -32.39 19.70
C LEU A 8 8.51 -30.95 19.49
N LEU A 9 9.54 -30.80 18.67
CA LEU A 9 9.92 -29.51 18.09
C LEU A 9 8.88 -29.17 17.01
N LEU A 10 7.98 -28.23 17.30
CA LEU A 10 7.23 -27.53 16.26
C LEU A 10 8.23 -26.68 15.47
N ALA A 11 8.55 -27.10 14.25
CA ALA A 11 9.21 -26.25 13.28
C ALA A 11 8.20 -25.22 12.78
N ALA A 12 8.17 -24.04 13.43
CA ALA A 12 7.58 -22.85 12.83
C ALA A 12 8.50 -22.42 11.67
N VAL A 13 8.21 -22.93 10.48
CA VAL A 13 8.87 -22.47 9.26
C VAL A 13 8.30 -21.08 8.97
N ALA A 14 9.01 -20.04 9.43
CA ALA A 14 8.77 -18.69 8.95
C ALA A 14 8.98 -18.70 7.44
N ARG A 15 7.90 -18.63 6.65
CA ARG A 15 7.95 -18.34 5.22
C ARG A 15 8.30 -16.86 5.05
N ALA A 16 9.53 -16.50 5.37
CA ALA A 16 10.12 -15.23 4.97
C ALA A 16 10.97 -15.53 3.75
N ASP A 17 10.42 -15.30 2.54
CA ASP A 17 11.16 -15.02 1.28
C ASP A 17 10.32 -15.15 0.00
N GLU A 18 9.05 -15.57 0.05
CA GLU A 18 8.20 -15.47 -1.13
C GLU A 18 7.67 -14.03 -1.31
N PRO A 19 7.85 -13.41 -2.49
CA PRO A 19 7.35 -12.06 -2.73
C PRO A 19 5.83 -12.02 -2.59
N SER A 20 5.32 -11.05 -1.85
CA SER A 20 3.88 -10.84 -1.64
C SER A 20 3.14 -10.89 -2.98
N PRO A 21 1.99 -11.60 -3.06
CA PRO A 21 1.17 -11.66 -4.28
C PRO A 21 0.56 -10.31 -4.63
N VAL A 22 0.63 -9.34 -3.70
CA VAL A 22 0.20 -7.96 -3.86
C VAL A 22 1.34 -7.01 -3.54
N ALA A 23 1.64 -6.12 -4.47
CA ALA A 23 2.60 -5.04 -4.30
C ALA A 23 1.89 -3.69 -4.39
N VAL A 24 2.22 -2.78 -3.49
CA VAL A 24 1.75 -1.38 -3.50
C VAL A 24 2.88 -0.51 -4.04
N ARG A 25 2.53 0.47 -4.88
CA ARG A 25 3.46 1.48 -5.38
C ARG A 25 2.83 2.85 -5.28
N ALA A 26 3.55 3.77 -4.66
CA ALA A 26 3.12 5.14 -4.42
C ALA A 26 3.98 6.11 -5.26
N ARG A 27 3.36 7.17 -5.78
CA ARG A 27 4.06 8.24 -6.49
C ARG A 27 3.39 9.58 -6.26
N ALA A 28 4.20 10.61 -6.03
CA ALA A 28 3.76 12.00 -6.02
C ALA A 28 4.33 12.77 -7.23
N GLU A 29 3.48 13.58 -7.87
CA GLU A 29 3.83 14.35 -9.06
C GLU A 29 3.24 15.78 -9.01
N PRO A 30 4.08 16.83 -9.00
CA PRO A 30 5.52 16.79 -8.76
C PRO A 30 5.85 16.39 -7.30
N SER A 31 7.09 15.98 -7.02
CA SER A 31 7.56 15.68 -5.66
C SER A 31 8.07 16.91 -4.89
N THR A 32 8.11 18.07 -5.55
CA THR A 32 8.44 19.37 -4.94
C THR A 32 7.37 20.37 -5.35
N VAL A 33 6.77 21.04 -4.37
CA VAL A 33 5.68 22.02 -4.55
C VAL A 33 5.89 23.21 -3.63
N THR A 34 5.13 24.28 -3.86
CA THR A 34 5.02 25.37 -2.89
C THR A 34 3.82 25.17 -1.97
N ILE A 35 3.82 25.82 -0.80
CA ILE A 35 2.70 25.79 0.16
C ILE A 35 1.37 26.09 -0.55
N GLY A 36 0.35 25.25 -0.29
CA GLY A 36 -1.00 25.43 -0.84
C GLY A 36 -1.16 25.00 -2.31
N THR A 37 -0.09 24.56 -2.98
CA THR A 37 -0.16 24.03 -4.35
C THR A 37 -0.72 22.61 -4.34
N ARG A 38 -1.66 22.35 -5.26
CA ARG A 38 -2.21 21.02 -5.49
C ARG A 38 -1.22 20.15 -6.26
N PHE A 39 -1.05 18.91 -5.82
CA PHE A 39 -0.27 17.91 -6.56
C PHE A 39 -0.99 16.56 -6.61
N ARG A 40 -0.58 15.71 -7.55
CA ARG A 40 -1.14 14.38 -7.73
C ARG A 40 -0.37 13.38 -6.87
N TYR A 41 -1.10 12.59 -6.09
CA TYR A 41 -0.59 11.38 -5.45
C TYR A 41 -1.33 10.17 -6.03
N THR A 42 -0.59 9.16 -6.49
CA THR A 42 -1.14 7.96 -7.12
C THR A 42 -0.64 6.72 -6.41
N VAL A 43 -1.55 5.80 -6.13
CA VAL A 43 -1.26 4.49 -5.56
C VAL A 43 -1.70 3.43 -6.57
N GLU A 44 -0.72 2.68 -7.10
CA GLU A 44 -0.95 1.48 -7.90
C GLU A 44 -0.87 0.25 -7.00
N VAL A 45 -1.91 -0.58 -7.01
CA VAL A 45 -1.93 -1.90 -6.38
C VAL A 45 -1.85 -2.97 -7.45
N ILE A 46 -0.74 -3.71 -7.44
CA ILE A 46 -0.41 -4.71 -8.44
C ILE A 46 -0.60 -6.09 -7.79
N SER A 47 -1.49 -6.90 -8.35
CA SER A 47 -1.89 -8.18 -7.75
C SER A 47 -1.79 -9.34 -8.73
N ALA A 48 -1.47 -10.52 -8.19
CA ALA A 48 -1.67 -11.78 -8.88
C ALA A 48 -3.15 -11.97 -9.25
N LYS A 49 -3.42 -12.74 -10.31
CA LYS A 49 -4.78 -12.90 -10.87
C LYS A 49 -5.79 -13.48 -9.89
N ASP A 50 -5.33 -14.29 -8.95
CA ASP A 50 -6.09 -15.04 -7.95
C ASP A 50 -6.16 -14.33 -6.58
N ALA A 51 -5.52 -13.18 -6.43
CA ALA A 51 -5.62 -12.35 -5.23
C ALA A 51 -6.84 -11.42 -5.31
N GLU A 52 -7.71 -11.50 -4.32
CA GLU A 52 -8.76 -10.50 -4.08
C GLU A 52 -8.17 -9.35 -3.27
N VAL A 53 -8.36 -8.11 -3.72
CA VAL A 53 -7.72 -6.91 -3.15
C VAL A 53 -8.75 -5.96 -2.57
N PHE A 54 -8.46 -5.45 -1.37
CA PHE A 54 -9.25 -4.47 -0.64
C PHE A 54 -8.39 -3.24 -0.37
N VAL A 55 -8.76 -2.10 -0.94
CA VAL A 55 -8.02 -0.84 -0.76
C VAL A 55 -8.87 0.13 0.05
N THR A 56 -8.34 0.58 1.17
CA THR A 56 -8.97 1.61 2.01
C THR A 56 -9.02 2.94 1.26
N GLN A 57 -10.12 3.69 1.43
CA GLN A 57 -10.30 5.01 0.85
C GLN A 57 -10.24 6.08 1.95
N PRO A 58 -9.09 6.75 2.16
CA PRO A 58 -9.07 7.95 2.97
C PRO A 58 -9.85 9.06 2.25
N VAL A 59 -10.50 9.92 3.04
CA VAL A 59 -11.34 11.01 2.54
C VAL A 59 -10.90 12.39 3.02
N ASP A 60 -10.18 12.47 4.14
CA ASP A 60 -9.78 13.74 4.74
C ASP A 60 -8.32 14.08 4.44
N ARG A 61 -7.39 13.17 4.76
CA ARG A 61 -5.94 13.42 4.71
C ARG A 61 -5.14 12.18 4.30
N ILE A 62 -3.93 12.41 3.77
CA ILE A 62 -2.86 11.41 3.62
C ILE A 62 -1.59 12.03 4.21
N GLY A 63 -1.04 11.41 5.26
CA GLY A 63 -0.02 12.03 6.08
C GLY A 63 -0.51 13.39 6.60
N ASP A 64 0.30 14.42 6.41
CA ASP A 64 -0.03 15.80 6.81
C ASP A 64 -0.74 16.62 5.73
N CYS A 65 -1.04 16.03 4.57
CA CYS A 65 -1.65 16.75 3.45
C CYS A 65 -3.15 16.46 3.32
N ASP A 66 -3.93 17.49 3.02
CA ASP A 66 -5.38 17.41 2.85
C ASP A 66 -5.73 16.82 1.48
N ILE A 67 -6.74 15.94 1.46
CA ILE A 67 -7.33 15.43 0.22
C ILE A 67 -8.36 16.44 -0.27
N VAL A 68 -8.16 16.99 -1.46
CA VAL A 68 -9.11 17.93 -2.08
C VAL A 68 -9.95 17.30 -3.19
N ASP A 69 -9.48 16.21 -3.76
CA ASP A 69 -10.20 15.41 -4.76
C ASP A 69 -9.59 13.99 -4.81
N PHE A 70 -10.34 13.01 -5.30
CA PHE A 70 -9.83 11.65 -5.48
C PHE A 70 -10.63 10.88 -6.54
N GLY A 71 -10.01 9.84 -7.10
CA GLY A 71 -10.65 8.98 -8.08
C GLY A 71 -9.97 7.64 -8.24
N ILE A 72 -10.61 6.80 -9.04
CA ILE A 72 -10.16 5.45 -9.36
C ILE A 72 -10.09 5.35 -10.88
N ASP A 73 -8.96 4.88 -11.40
CA ASP A 73 -8.86 4.58 -12.83
C ASP A 73 -9.41 3.17 -13.10
N PRO A 74 -9.93 2.90 -14.30
CA PRO A 74 -10.35 1.56 -14.69
C PRO A 74 -9.22 0.54 -14.47
N PRO A 75 -9.51 -0.65 -13.91
CA PRO A 75 -8.52 -1.70 -13.75
C PRO A 75 -7.84 -2.05 -15.07
N SER A 76 -6.53 -2.21 -15.04
CA SER A 76 -5.73 -2.61 -16.21
C SER A 76 -4.97 -3.91 -15.94
N ARG A 77 -4.39 -4.49 -17.01
CA ARG A 77 -3.53 -5.67 -16.92
C ARG A 77 -2.14 -5.33 -17.42
N ARG A 78 -1.11 -5.75 -16.68
CA ARG A 78 0.31 -5.68 -17.08
C ARG A 78 0.98 -6.99 -16.69
N ASP A 79 1.63 -7.68 -17.62
CA ASP A 79 2.36 -8.93 -17.38
C ASP A 79 1.56 -9.99 -16.60
N ALA A 80 0.31 -10.24 -17.02
CA ALA A 80 -0.65 -11.13 -16.36
C ALA A 80 -1.07 -10.75 -14.92
N LYS A 81 -0.65 -9.59 -14.42
CA LYS A 81 -1.09 -9.00 -13.15
C LYS A 81 -2.24 -8.02 -13.35
N THR A 82 -3.09 -7.90 -12.35
CA THR A 82 -4.11 -6.85 -12.28
C THR A 82 -3.51 -5.62 -11.64
N VAL A 83 -3.75 -4.44 -12.23
CA VAL A 83 -3.32 -3.14 -11.69
C VAL A 83 -4.55 -2.31 -11.38
N LEU A 84 -4.73 -1.98 -10.10
CA LEU A 84 -5.72 -1.03 -9.62
C LEU A 84 -5.01 0.30 -9.34
N SER A 85 -5.50 1.40 -9.90
CA SER A 85 -4.92 2.73 -9.67
C SER A 85 -5.94 3.61 -8.95
N ARG A 86 -5.51 4.22 -7.85
CA ARG A 86 -6.24 5.27 -7.15
C ARG A 86 -5.40 6.53 -7.15
N TRP A 87 -6.02 7.66 -7.43
CA TRP A 87 -5.36 8.94 -7.39
C TRP A 87 -6.05 9.89 -6.41
N TYR A 88 -5.25 10.77 -5.85
CA TYR A 88 -5.63 11.80 -4.89
C TYR A 88 -5.03 13.11 -5.37
N GLN A 89 -5.80 14.18 -5.29
CA GLN A 89 -5.28 15.54 -5.38
C GLN A 89 -5.07 16.03 -3.96
N LEU A 90 -3.81 16.32 -3.61
CA LEU A 90 -3.40 16.68 -2.26
C LEU A 90 -2.95 18.13 -2.17
N VAL A 91 -3.08 18.73 -0.99
CA VAL A 91 -2.52 20.04 -0.64
C VAL A 91 -1.87 19.96 0.75
N CYS A 92 -0.63 20.45 0.87
CA CYS A 92 0.05 20.57 2.17
C CYS A 92 0.19 22.07 2.52
N TRP A 93 0.02 22.39 3.80
CA TRP A 93 -0.01 23.78 4.30
C TRP A 93 1.24 24.20 5.07
N GLU A 94 2.09 23.24 5.43
CA GLU A 94 3.32 23.47 6.17
C GLU A 94 4.53 23.22 5.26
N PRO A 95 5.58 24.07 5.30
CA PRO A 95 6.81 23.80 4.57
C PRO A 95 7.57 22.62 5.20
N GLY A 96 8.41 21.95 4.41
CA GLY A 96 9.25 20.85 4.86
C GLY A 96 9.08 19.58 4.04
N HIS A 97 9.63 18.48 4.57
CA HIS A 97 9.52 17.16 3.95
C HIS A 97 8.36 16.39 4.57
N HIS A 98 7.38 16.02 3.74
CA HIS A 98 6.16 15.33 4.12
C HIS A 98 6.23 13.89 3.62
N LEU A 99 6.02 12.93 4.51
CA LEU A 99 5.94 11.51 4.16
C LEU A 99 4.48 11.14 3.89
N LEU A 100 4.22 10.62 2.70
CA LEU A 100 2.90 10.13 2.30
C LEU A 100 2.91 8.61 2.32
N GLU A 101 2.20 8.04 3.29
CA GLU A 101 1.99 6.59 3.38
C GLU A 101 0.85 6.16 2.43
N SER A 102 1.02 5.01 1.79
CA SER A 102 -0.07 4.39 1.03
C SER A 102 -1.24 4.02 1.95
N PRO A 103 -2.50 4.16 1.52
CA PRO A 103 -3.64 3.63 2.27
C PRO A 103 -3.50 2.13 2.53
N LEU A 104 -4.07 1.63 3.62
CA LEU A 104 -4.07 0.20 3.94
C LEU A 104 -4.64 -0.61 2.76
N VAL A 105 -3.81 -1.50 2.24
CA VAL A 105 -4.17 -2.51 1.25
C VAL A 105 -4.17 -3.86 1.93
N GLN A 106 -5.32 -4.52 1.90
CA GLN A 106 -5.44 -5.90 2.32
C GLN A 106 -5.72 -6.78 1.11
N TYR A 107 -5.34 -8.05 1.21
CA TYR A 107 -5.62 -9.03 0.18
C TYR A 107 -5.97 -10.37 0.77
N ARG A 108 -6.55 -11.23 -0.05
CA ARG A 108 -6.83 -12.63 0.27
C ARG A 108 -6.62 -13.49 -0.96
N THR A 109 -5.96 -14.62 -0.79
CA THR A 109 -5.88 -15.70 -1.78
C THR A 109 -6.90 -16.80 -1.43
N ALA A 110 -7.18 -17.70 -2.36
CA ALA A 110 -8.22 -18.71 -2.17
C ALA A 110 -7.95 -19.61 -0.95
N GLY A 111 -8.86 -19.56 0.03
CA GLY A 111 -8.81 -20.38 1.24
C GLY A 111 -7.96 -19.79 2.38
N GLU A 112 -7.40 -18.60 2.21
CA GLU A 112 -6.65 -17.90 3.26
C GLU A 112 -7.48 -16.78 3.91
N ASP A 113 -7.07 -16.34 5.10
CA ASP A 113 -7.60 -15.13 5.73
C ASP A 113 -7.04 -13.86 5.05
N LYS A 114 -7.66 -12.71 5.35
CA LYS A 114 -7.14 -11.42 4.89
C LYS A 114 -5.78 -11.14 5.51
N GLN A 115 -4.86 -10.66 4.68
CA GLN A 115 -3.51 -10.27 5.04
C GLN A 115 -3.26 -8.84 4.59
N ASP A 116 -2.43 -8.11 5.33
CA ASP A 116 -2.00 -6.78 4.94
C ASP A 116 -0.89 -6.90 3.88
N ALA A 117 -1.02 -6.17 2.79
CA ALA A 117 0.07 -6.00 1.84
C ALA A 117 1.09 -5.00 2.42
N PRO A 118 2.39 -5.19 2.17
CA PRO A 118 3.37 -4.15 2.46
C PRO A 118 2.97 -2.84 1.78
N GLY A 119 2.86 -1.76 2.58
CA GLY A 119 2.61 -0.42 2.07
C GLY A 119 3.83 0.16 1.33
N ASP A 120 3.63 1.31 0.71
CA ASP A 120 4.69 2.12 0.12
C ASP A 120 4.63 3.54 0.67
N GLU A 121 5.77 4.23 0.64
CA GLU A 121 5.94 5.56 1.18
C GLU A 121 6.63 6.46 0.16
N VAL A 122 6.15 7.69 0.00
CA VAL A 122 6.79 8.68 -0.86
C VAL A 122 6.95 10.02 -0.14
N GLY A 123 8.12 10.62 -0.29
CA GLY A 123 8.41 11.95 0.24
C GLY A 123 8.01 13.06 -0.75
N VAL A 124 7.40 14.12 -0.23
CA VAL A 124 7.11 15.37 -0.96
C VAL A 124 7.74 16.53 -0.22
N THR A 125 8.45 17.39 -0.94
CA THR A 125 9.04 18.61 -0.39
C THR A 125 8.12 19.81 -0.66
N VAL A 126 7.82 20.58 0.37
CA VAL A 126 7.04 21.81 0.30
C VAL A 126 7.94 22.99 0.66
N GLU A 127 8.06 23.96 -0.26
CA GLU A 127 8.92 25.16 -0.15
C GLU A 127 8.14 26.48 -0.09
#